data_AF-A0A3L6UP47-F1
#
_entry.id   AF-A0A3L6UP47-F1
#
_cell.length_a   1.000
_cell.length_b   1.000
_cell.length_c   1.000
_cell.angle_alpha   90.00
_cell.angle_beta   90.00
_cell.angle_gamma   90.00
#
_symmetry.space_group_name_H-M   'P 1'
#
loop_
_entity.id
_entity.type
_entity.pdbx_description
1 polymer ?
#
loop_
_entity_poly.entity_id
_entity_poly.type
_entity_poly.pdbx_seq_one_letter_code
_entity_poly.pdbx_strand_id
1 'polypeptide(L)' 'MKVVLSTTALAVGCVGSAQSKAMDTSKTLRRFAFGSNIHQDLPQPIWRAIEKTNPELFLSLGNN' A
#
# COMPACT_ATOMS: atom_id res chain seq x y z
N MET A 1 2.15 -3.58 50.41
CA MET A 1 3.33 -3.19 49.62
C MET A 1 3.30 -3.95 48.31
N LYS A 2 3.00 -3.28 47.18
CA LYS A 2 3.03 -3.88 45.83
C LYS A 2 4.00 -3.04 45.01
N VAL A 3 5.16 -3.62 44.74
CA VAL A 3 6.22 -2.99 43.94
C VAL A 3 5.80 -3.08 42.47
N VAL A 4 5.68 -1.93 41.81
CA VAL A 4 5.42 -1.84 40.37
C VAL A 4 6.76 -1.94 39.65
N LEU A 5 7.00 -3.08 38.99
CA LEU A 5 8.15 -3.27 38.11
C LEU A 5 7.71 -2.89 36.68
N SER A 6 7.97 -1.65 36.28
CA SER A 6 7.79 -1.23 34.89
C SER A 6 9.08 -1.54 34.13
N THR A 7 9.07 -2.60 33.34
CA THR A 7 10.18 -2.97 32.45
C THR A 7 9.83 -2.47 31.05
N THR A 8 10.40 -1.34 30.65
CA THR A 8 10.27 -0.81 29.29
C THR A 8 11.13 -1.67 28.37
N ALA A 9 10.52 -2.61 27.65
CA ALA A 9 11.20 -3.39 26.62
C ALA A 9 11.42 -2.51 25.37
N LEU A 10 12.68 -2.27 25.02
CA LEU A 10 13.07 -1.56 23.81
C LEU A 10 12.82 -2.47 22.60
N ALA A 11 11.76 -2.19 21.82
CA ALA A 11 11.51 -2.89 20.58
C ALA A 11 12.54 -2.43 19.52
N VAL A 12 13.61 -3.19 19.36
CA VAL A 12 14.53 -3.07 18.23
C VAL A 12 13.77 -3.52 16.98
N GLY A 13 13.17 -2.57 16.27
CA GLY A 13 12.48 -2.84 15.03
C GLY A 13 13.45 -3.34 13.97
N CYS A 14 13.29 -4.60 13.54
CA CYS A 14 13.93 -5.11 12.34
C CYS A 14 13.41 -4.28 11.15
N VAL A 15 14.24 -3.39 10.62
CA VAL A 15 13.97 -2.71 9.35
C VAL A 15 14.13 -3.78 8.27
N GLY A 16 13.03 -4.48 7.95
CA GLY A 16 12.98 -5.41 6.85
C GLY A 16 13.25 -4.67 5.55
N SER A 17 14.26 -5.09 4.80
CA SER A 17 14.52 -4.54 3.47
C SER A 17 13.32 -4.78 2.57
N ALA A 18 12.65 -3.70 2.14
CA ALA A 18 11.56 -3.80 1.18
C ALA A 18 12.15 -4.26 -0.16
N GLN A 19 11.95 -5.54 -0.50
CA GLN A 19 12.37 -6.06 -1.79
C GLN A 19 11.46 -5.49 -2.87
N SER A 20 11.98 -4.53 -3.64
CA SER A 20 11.28 -3.99 -4.80
C SER A 20 11.11 -5.11 -5.82
N LYS A 21 9.85 -5.46 -6.12
CA LYS A 21 9.54 -6.34 -7.25
C LYS A 21 9.79 -5.54 -8.53
N ALA A 22 10.81 -5.93 -9.29
CA ALA A 22 11.03 -5.36 -10.62
C ALA A 22 9.81 -5.63 -11.53
N MET A 23 9.43 -4.64 -12.33
CA MET A 23 8.41 -4.83 -13.36
C MET A 23 8.95 -5.77 -14.43
N ASP A 24 8.17 -6.81 -14.75
CA ASP A 24 8.47 -7.70 -15.87
C ASP A 24 8.12 -6.98 -17.18
N THR A 25 9.16 -6.52 -17.89
CA THR A 25 9.02 -5.82 -19.16
C THR A 25 8.70 -6.73 -20.33
N SER A 26 8.78 -8.06 -20.15
CA SER A 26 8.38 -9.03 -21.17
C SER A 26 6.86 -9.24 -21.20
N LYS A 27 6.14 -8.83 -20.15
CA LYS A 27 4.70 -9.00 -20.03
C LYS A 27 3.95 -7.79 -20.59
N THR A 28 3.10 -8.02 -21.58
CA THR A 28 2.15 -7.00 -22.07
C THR A 28 0.97 -6.85 -21.09
N LEU A 29 0.70 -5.63 -20.65
CA LEU A 29 -0.49 -5.30 -19.86
C LEU A 29 -1.74 -5.45 -20.74
N ARG A 30 -2.72 -6.22 -20.27
CA ARG A 30 -4.01 -6.41 -20.94
C ARG A 30 -5.12 -5.59 -20.31
N ARG A 31 -4.96 -5.22 -19.03
CA ARG A 31 -5.92 -4.38 -18.31
C ARG A 31 -5.21 -3.50 -17.30
N PHE A 32 -5.40 -2.19 -17.43
CA PHE A 32 -4.98 -1.21 -16.44
C PHE A 32 -6.14 -0.29 -16.09
N ALA A 33 -6.09 0.26 -14.88
CA ALA A 33 -6.98 1.31 -14.41
C ALA A 33 -6.16 2.59 -14.20
N PHE A 34 -6.82 3.74 -14.16
CA PHE A 34 -6.16 5.02 -13.91
C PHE A 34 -7.08 5.95 -13.12
N GLY A 35 -6.49 6.93 -12.45
CA GLY A 35 -7.25 7.97 -11.74
C GLY A 35 -6.37 9.10 -11.23
N SER A 36 -7.01 10.20 -10.87
CA SER A 36 -6.43 11.39 -10.23
C SER A 36 -7.36 11.86 -9.11
N ASN A 37 -6.91 12.82 -8.30
CA ASN A 37 -7.74 13.45 -7.26
C ASN A 37 -8.20 12.46 -6.17
N ILE A 38 -7.35 11.47 -5.87
CA ILE A 38 -7.68 10.39 -4.95
C ILE A 38 -7.17 10.76 -3.57
N HIS A 39 -7.88 11.64 -2.87
CA HIS A 39 -7.53 12.07 -1.51
C HIS A 39 -7.41 10.87 -0.57
N GLN A 40 -6.18 10.40 -0.32
CA GLN A 40 -5.92 9.12 0.35
C GLN A 40 -6.38 9.10 1.82
N ASP A 41 -6.53 10.28 2.42
CA ASP A 41 -6.99 10.46 3.80
C ASP A 41 -8.51 10.40 3.95
N LEU A 42 -9.26 10.31 2.85
CA LEU A 42 -10.72 10.20 2.86
C LEU A 42 -11.17 8.80 2.43
N PRO A 43 -12.38 8.35 2.83
CA PRO A 43 -12.95 7.14 2.28
C PRO A 43 -13.06 7.20 0.76
N GLN A 44 -12.50 6.22 0.07
CA GLN A 44 -12.50 6.11 -1.39
C GLN A 44 -13.27 4.85 -1.84
N PRO A 45 -14.61 4.92 -2.06
CA PRO A 45 -15.41 3.76 -2.48
C PRO A 45 -15.01 3.18 -3.84
N ILE A 46 -14.31 3.97 -4.67
CA ILE A 46 -13.87 3.59 -6.01
C ILE A 46 -13.00 2.33 -6.01
N TRP A 47 -12.26 2.06 -4.93
CA TRP A 47 -11.36 0.92 -4.84
C TRP A 47 -12.10 -0.41 -4.99
N ARG A 48 -13.33 -0.51 -4.47
CA ARG A 48 -14.16 -1.71 -4.64
C ARG A 48 -14.57 -1.94 -6.08
N ALA A 49 -14.81 -0.87 -6.84
CA ALA A 49 -15.11 -0.99 -8.26
C ALA A 49 -13.86 -1.37 -9.06
N ILE A 50 -12.72 -0.74 -8.77
CA ILE A 50 -11.44 -1.02 -9.42
C ILE A 50 -11.01 -2.47 -9.17
N GLU A 51 -11.06 -2.93 -7.91
CA GLU A 51 -10.72 -4.31 -7.51
C GLU A 51 -11.53 -5.36 -8.28
N LYS A 52 -12.84 -5.14 -8.46
CA LYS A 52 -13.73 -6.03 -9.24
C LYS A 52 -13.31 -6.17 -10.70
N THR A 53 -12.61 -5.18 -11.26
CA THR A 53 -12.09 -5.25 -12.64
C THR A 53 -10.77 -6.02 -12.75
N ASN A 54 -10.14 -6.39 -11.64
CA ASN A 54 -8.84 -7.07 -11.60
C ASN A 54 -7.79 -6.44 -12.54
N PRO A 55 -7.44 -5.15 -12.36
CA PRO A 55 -6.42 -4.50 -13.18
C PRO A 55 -5.03 -5.03 -12.81
N GLU A 56 -4.16 -5.12 -13.80
CA GLU A 56 -2.75 -5.53 -13.61
C GLU A 56 -1.89 -4.35 -13.16
N LEU A 57 -2.36 -3.12 -13.39
CA LEU A 57 -1.71 -1.88 -13.00
C LEU A 57 -2.78 -0.81 -12.73
N PHE A 58 -2.58 -0.01 -11.68
CA PHE A 58 -3.31 1.24 -11.47
C PHE A 58 -2.35 2.42 -11.67
N LEU A 59 -2.63 3.27 -12.65
CA LEU A 59 -1.83 4.45 -12.95
C LEU A 59 -2.40 5.67 -12.20
N SER A 60 -1.66 6.16 -11.22
CA SER A 60 -2.01 7.39 -10.53
C SER A 60 -1.50 8.60 -11.31
N LEU A 61 -2.41 9.50 -11.67
CA LEU A 61 -2.14 10.67 -12.50
C LEU A 61 -1.88 11.96 -11.69
N GLY A 62 -1.88 11.85 -10.35
CA GLY A 62 -1.53 12.95 -9.44
C GLY A 62 -2.69 13.43 -8.55
N ASN A 63 -2.35 14.34 -7.62
CA ASN A 63 -3.24 14.85 -6.58
C ASN A 63 -3.91 13.73 -5.76
N ASN A 64 -3.09 12.88 -5.12
CA ASN A 64 -3.56 11.77 -4.29
C ASN A 64 -3.13 11.99 -2.84
#